data_AF-K6XJM3-F1
#
_entry.id   AF-K6XJM3-F1
#
_cell.length_a   1.000
_cell.length_b   1.000
_cell.length_c   1.000
_cell.angle_alpha   90.00
_cell.angle_beta   90.00
_cell.angle_gamma   90.00
#
_symmetry.space_group_name_H-M   'P 1'
#
loop_
_entity.id
_entity.type
_entity.pdbx_description
1 polymer ?
#
loop_
_entity_poly.entity_id
_entity_poly.type
_entity_poly.pdbx_seq_one_letter_code
_entity_poly.pdbx_strand_id
1 'polypeptide(L)'
;MRTVHVGDEVDGGTYVDVAGTTLWHFSAGDAQGIPTVLLHGIFASAASWGAQVPDFLDAGLRLYLPERPGHGHSPDVDGDFTCDSIVERTIAYLETVVGRPANIVGWADGAAIALVVARNRPDLVNRIVYVGGYLNRGGRQLDQSVDLLLDRNPTTVDYLRTHHDTTSPDGPEHFSVVYDKTIRMLSTEPDYAVAGFSEVRTPTLVVIADRGLVRMEHALDIVRTLPNARFAVLPGTHILPVEAPELFNPLALSFLAADPPTDWLPG
;
A
#
# COMPACT_ATOMS: atom_id res chain seq x y z
N MET A 1 -15.40 7.16 20.50
CA MET A 1 -16.00 7.44 19.19
C MET A 1 -16.30 8.92 18.99
N ARG A 2 -15.59 9.55 18.07
CA ARG A 2 -15.76 10.93 17.59
C ARG A 2 -16.40 10.85 16.20
N THR A 3 -17.48 11.60 15.98
CA THR A 3 -18.06 11.74 14.63
C THR A 3 -17.13 12.57 13.76
N VAL A 4 -16.88 12.09 12.53
CA VAL A 4 -16.07 12.77 11.51
C VAL A 4 -16.92 13.01 10.26
N HIS A 5 -16.67 14.11 9.57
CA HIS A 5 -17.41 14.52 8.39
C HIS A 5 -16.47 14.80 7.21
N VAL A 6 -16.96 14.58 6.00
CA VAL A 6 -16.24 14.95 4.78
C VAL A 6 -15.91 16.45 4.82
N GLY A 7 -14.65 16.79 4.57
CA GLY A 7 -14.10 18.14 4.66
C GLY A 7 -13.47 18.49 6.01
N ASP A 8 -13.67 17.68 7.06
CA ASP A 8 -12.96 17.90 8.33
C ASP A 8 -11.44 17.75 8.11
N GLU A 9 -10.64 18.62 8.75
CA GLU A 9 -9.18 18.58 8.71
C GLU A 9 -8.61 18.17 10.07
N VAL A 10 -7.65 17.24 10.05
CA VAL A 10 -6.93 16.78 11.25
C VAL A 10 -5.55 16.27 10.85
N ASP A 11 -4.54 16.60 11.65
CA ASP A 11 -3.14 16.16 11.49
C ASP A 11 -2.58 16.33 10.07
N GLY A 12 -2.99 17.43 9.43
CA GLY A 12 -2.52 17.84 8.10
C GLY A 12 -3.20 17.13 6.92
N GLY A 13 -4.18 16.26 7.17
CA GLY A 13 -5.01 15.66 6.13
C GLY A 13 -6.50 16.02 6.27
N THR A 14 -7.29 15.47 5.37
CA THR A 14 -8.71 15.82 5.20
C THR A 14 -9.55 14.56 5.03
N TYR A 15 -10.78 14.57 5.52
CA TYR A 15 -11.75 13.50 5.24
C TYR A 15 -12.43 13.72 3.88
N VAL A 16 -12.51 12.67 3.06
CA VAL A 16 -13.10 12.65 1.72
C VAL A 16 -14.16 11.57 1.58
N ASP A 17 -15.13 11.78 0.70
CA ASP A 17 -16.10 10.74 0.32
C ASP A 17 -15.51 9.85 -0.78
N VAL A 18 -15.53 8.55 -0.53
CA VAL A 18 -15.12 7.52 -1.49
C VAL A 18 -16.25 6.52 -1.63
N ALA A 19 -17.11 6.77 -2.61
CA ALA A 19 -18.31 5.97 -2.90
C ALA A 19 -19.19 5.76 -1.65
N GLY A 20 -19.46 6.83 -0.90
CA GLY A 20 -20.28 6.79 0.32
C GLY A 20 -19.53 6.32 1.58
N THR A 21 -18.21 6.08 1.48
CA THR A 21 -17.35 5.80 2.64
C THR A 21 -16.50 7.04 2.95
N THR A 22 -16.59 7.55 4.17
CA THR A 22 -15.71 8.62 4.65
C THR A 22 -14.31 8.06 4.95
N LEU A 23 -13.29 8.51 4.22
CA LEU A 23 -11.89 8.15 4.46
C LEU A 23 -11.06 9.40 4.73
N TRP A 24 -10.04 9.29 5.57
CA TRP A 24 -9.02 10.31 5.69
C TRP A 24 -7.91 10.11 4.65
N HIS A 25 -7.36 11.20 4.14
CA HIS A 25 -6.13 11.16 3.35
C HIS A 25 -5.23 12.37 3.63
N PHE A 26 -3.93 12.19 3.47
CA PHE A 26 -3.00 13.30 3.31
C PHE A 26 -2.82 13.58 1.81
N SER A 27 -2.84 14.86 1.42
CA SER A 27 -2.52 15.24 0.04
C SER A 27 -1.67 16.51 -0.03
N ALA A 28 -0.64 16.50 -0.86
CA ALA A 28 0.33 17.60 -0.97
C ALA A 28 1.02 17.62 -2.34
N GLY A 29 1.67 18.75 -2.66
CA GLY A 29 2.37 18.96 -3.93
C GLY A 29 1.57 19.76 -4.96
N ASP A 30 2.21 20.10 -6.07
CA ASP A 30 1.57 20.87 -7.15
C ASP A 30 0.39 20.09 -7.74
N ALA A 31 -0.76 20.75 -7.95
CA ALA A 31 -1.92 20.15 -8.60
C ALA A 31 -1.62 19.65 -10.03
N GLN A 32 -0.62 20.23 -10.71
CA GLN A 32 -0.15 19.79 -12.02
C GLN A 32 0.92 18.68 -11.95
N GLY A 33 1.46 18.38 -10.76
CA GLY A 33 2.41 17.29 -10.54
C GLY A 33 1.77 15.92 -10.83
N ILE A 34 2.61 14.92 -11.12
CA ILE A 34 2.12 13.57 -11.46
C ILE A 34 1.45 12.95 -10.22
N PRO A 35 0.15 12.56 -10.28
CA PRO A 35 -0.52 11.95 -9.14
C PRO A 35 0.18 10.66 -8.74
N THR A 36 0.46 10.52 -7.44
CA THR A 36 1.12 9.37 -6.87
C THR A 36 0.39 9.00 -5.58
N VAL A 37 -0.24 7.82 -5.58
CA VAL A 37 -0.98 7.27 -4.45
C VAL A 37 -0.08 6.31 -3.68
N LEU A 38 0.09 6.53 -2.38
CA LEU A 38 0.91 5.69 -1.51
C LEU A 38 0.00 4.84 -0.63
N LEU A 39 -0.02 3.52 -0.87
CA LEU A 39 -0.89 2.56 -0.19
C LEU A 39 -0.13 1.86 0.94
N HIS A 40 -0.55 2.12 2.19
CA HIS A 40 0.06 1.55 3.39
C HIS A 40 -0.24 0.05 3.57
N GLY A 41 0.59 -0.63 4.39
CA GLY A 41 0.41 -2.03 4.78
C GLY A 41 -0.68 -2.23 5.86
N ILE A 42 -1.00 -3.49 6.21
CA ILE A 42 -1.89 -3.81 7.33
C ILE A 42 -1.37 -3.21 8.64
N PHE A 43 -2.27 -2.75 9.50
CA PHE A 43 -1.94 -2.08 10.77
C PHE A 43 -1.05 -0.83 10.66
N ALA A 44 -0.77 -0.36 9.44
CA ALA A 44 -0.05 0.86 9.15
C ALA A 44 -1.02 1.98 8.79
N SER A 45 -0.48 3.17 8.52
CA SER A 45 -1.26 4.36 8.17
C SER A 45 -0.50 5.26 7.18
N ALA A 46 -1.05 6.42 6.84
CA ALA A 46 -0.34 7.41 6.02
C ALA A 46 0.97 7.87 6.67
N ALA A 47 1.06 7.88 8.00
CA ALA A 47 2.25 8.27 8.74
C ALA A 47 3.48 7.40 8.42
N SER A 48 3.26 6.15 7.98
CA SER A 48 4.33 5.22 7.55
C SER A 48 5.11 5.73 6.35
N TRP A 49 4.52 6.65 5.57
CA TRP A 49 5.14 7.25 4.39
C TRP A 49 5.82 8.59 4.69
N GLY A 50 5.91 9.00 5.97
CA GLY A 50 6.46 10.30 6.35
C GLY A 50 7.87 10.55 5.83
N ALA A 51 8.70 9.51 5.71
CA ALA A 51 10.06 9.61 5.17
C ALA A 51 10.10 9.75 3.64
N GLN A 52 9.04 9.40 2.91
CA GLN A 52 8.94 9.52 1.45
C GLN A 52 8.43 10.90 1.05
N VAL A 53 7.55 11.51 1.87
CA VAL A 53 6.84 12.74 1.52
C VAL A 53 7.78 13.86 1.05
N PRO A 54 8.86 14.25 1.77
CA PRO A 54 9.73 15.33 1.33
C PRO A 54 10.38 15.07 -0.03
N ASP A 55 11.06 13.93 -0.18
CA ASP A 55 11.79 13.58 -1.40
C ASP A 55 10.85 13.48 -2.62
N PHE A 56 9.64 12.97 -2.42
CA PHE A 56 8.68 12.77 -3.50
C PHE A 56 8.02 14.10 -3.92
N LEU A 57 7.80 15.02 -2.98
CA LEU A 57 7.35 16.37 -3.29
C LEU A 57 8.45 17.16 -4.03
N ASP A 58 9.71 17.04 -3.60
CA ASP A 58 10.85 17.67 -4.26
C ASP A 58 11.06 17.13 -5.70
N ALA A 59 10.69 15.88 -5.95
CA ALA A 59 10.65 15.28 -7.28
C ALA A 59 9.45 15.75 -8.14
N GLY A 60 8.60 16.65 -7.64
CA GLY A 60 7.46 17.23 -8.37
C GLY A 60 6.22 16.34 -8.44
N LEU A 61 6.11 15.34 -7.56
CA LEU A 61 4.93 14.47 -7.50
C LEU A 61 3.79 15.13 -6.72
N ARG A 62 2.55 14.86 -7.14
CA ARG A 62 1.34 15.17 -6.35
C ARG A 62 1.00 13.95 -5.52
N LEU A 63 1.12 14.07 -4.20
CA LEU A 63 0.96 12.95 -3.28
C LEU A 63 -0.47 12.81 -2.76
N TYR A 64 -0.88 11.55 -2.61
CA TYR A 64 -2.14 11.10 -2.06
C TYR A 64 -1.88 9.89 -1.16
N LEU A 65 -2.05 10.03 0.15
CA LEU A 65 -1.81 8.97 1.13
C LEU A 65 -3.15 8.65 1.81
N PRO A 66 -4.03 7.86 1.19
CA PRO A 66 -5.30 7.48 1.79
C PRO A 66 -5.10 6.47 2.91
N GLU A 67 -5.86 6.64 3.99
CA GLU A 67 -5.96 5.66 5.07
C GLU A 67 -7.20 4.78 4.85
N ARG A 68 -7.01 3.48 4.97
CA ARG A 68 -8.07 2.49 4.77
C ARG A 68 -9.02 2.45 5.98
N PRO A 69 -10.25 1.94 5.82
CA PRO A 69 -11.16 1.77 6.94
C PRO A 69 -10.51 1.11 8.15
N GLY A 70 -10.78 1.65 9.34
CA GLY A 70 -10.23 1.19 10.63
C GLY A 70 -8.73 1.46 10.82
N HIS A 71 -8.06 2.16 9.91
CA HIS A 71 -6.63 2.49 10.01
C HIS A 71 -6.44 4.00 10.13
N GLY A 72 -5.50 4.40 10.99
CA GLY A 72 -5.18 5.82 11.21
C GLY A 72 -6.39 6.60 11.70
N HIS A 73 -6.81 7.58 10.92
CA HIS A 73 -7.93 8.48 11.16
C HIS A 73 -9.22 8.02 10.45
N SER A 74 -9.13 7.06 9.52
CA SER A 74 -10.32 6.56 8.81
C SER A 74 -11.18 5.69 9.74
N PRO A 75 -12.48 6.00 9.91
CA PRO A 75 -13.39 5.14 10.65
C PRO A 75 -13.42 3.72 10.09
N ASP A 76 -13.69 2.75 10.96
CA ASP A 76 -14.06 1.40 10.56
C ASP A 76 -15.38 1.40 9.78
N VAL A 77 -15.60 0.34 9.00
CA VAL A 77 -16.83 0.10 8.24
C VAL A 77 -17.47 -1.20 8.68
N ASP A 78 -18.79 -1.32 8.51
CA ASP A 78 -19.50 -2.57 8.78
C ASP A 78 -18.99 -3.72 7.89
N GLY A 79 -19.02 -4.94 8.44
CA GLY A 79 -18.57 -6.14 7.75
C GLY A 79 -17.06 -6.40 7.88
N ASP A 80 -16.61 -7.43 7.17
CA ASP A 80 -15.22 -7.89 7.20
C ASP A 80 -14.36 -7.14 6.16
N PHE A 81 -13.08 -7.00 6.47
CA PHE A 81 -12.11 -6.54 5.48
C PHE A 81 -11.81 -7.68 4.50
N THR A 82 -11.87 -7.36 3.21
CA THR A 82 -11.53 -8.28 2.11
C THR A 82 -10.67 -7.54 1.10
N CYS A 83 -9.78 -8.25 0.41
CA CYS A 83 -9.00 -7.69 -0.68
C CYS A 83 -9.90 -7.08 -1.76
N ASP A 84 -11.02 -7.72 -2.08
CA ASP A 84 -11.99 -7.21 -3.06
C ASP A 84 -12.56 -5.85 -2.63
N SER A 85 -13.06 -5.73 -1.39
CA SER A 85 -13.59 -4.45 -0.89
C SER A 85 -12.52 -3.36 -0.82
N ILE A 86 -11.26 -3.72 -0.53
CA ILE A 86 -10.14 -2.77 -0.53
C ILE A 86 -9.79 -2.33 -1.97
N VAL A 87 -9.77 -3.25 -2.93
CA VAL A 87 -9.54 -2.96 -4.36
C VAL A 87 -10.63 -2.04 -4.90
N GLU A 88 -11.91 -2.38 -4.68
CA GLU A 88 -13.04 -1.58 -5.15
C GLU A 88 -12.99 -0.15 -4.60
N ARG A 89 -12.69 -0.01 -3.30
CA ARG A 89 -12.55 1.31 -2.67
C ARG A 89 -11.33 2.07 -3.20
N THR A 90 -10.24 1.38 -3.50
CA THR A 90 -9.03 2.00 -4.10
C THR A 90 -9.32 2.48 -5.52
N ILE A 91 -10.07 1.71 -6.31
CA ILE A 91 -10.55 2.13 -7.64
C ILE A 91 -11.43 3.36 -7.50
N ALA A 92 -12.44 3.33 -6.62
CA ALA A 92 -13.32 4.48 -6.38
C ALA A 92 -12.52 5.72 -5.98
N TYR A 93 -11.53 5.59 -5.10
CA TYR A 93 -10.64 6.69 -4.69
C TYR A 93 -9.86 7.28 -5.87
N LEU A 94 -9.30 6.42 -6.74
CA LEU A 94 -8.62 6.86 -7.95
C LEU A 94 -9.55 7.61 -8.91
N GLU A 95 -10.79 7.15 -9.06
CA GLU A 95 -11.78 7.75 -9.95
C GLU A 95 -12.34 9.08 -9.43
N THR A 96 -12.67 9.16 -8.13
CA THR A 96 -13.42 10.30 -7.58
C THR A 96 -12.55 11.33 -6.91
N VAL A 97 -11.47 10.91 -6.23
CA VAL A 97 -10.60 11.81 -5.46
C VAL A 97 -9.36 12.20 -6.26
N VAL A 98 -8.72 11.23 -6.94
CA VAL A 98 -7.55 11.52 -7.77
C VAL A 98 -7.96 12.04 -9.15
N GLY A 99 -9.01 11.47 -9.76
CA GLY A 99 -9.68 11.98 -10.95
C GLY A 99 -8.91 11.83 -12.26
N ARG A 100 -7.73 11.21 -12.24
CA ARG A 100 -6.90 10.92 -13.43
C ARG A 100 -5.91 9.80 -13.13
N PRO A 101 -5.28 9.19 -14.15
CA PRO A 101 -4.34 8.09 -13.95
C PRO A 101 -3.18 8.47 -13.04
N ALA A 102 -2.80 7.58 -12.12
CA ALA A 102 -1.83 7.82 -11.07
C ALA A 102 -0.72 6.77 -11.04
N ASN A 103 0.46 7.17 -10.54
CA ASN A 103 1.42 6.21 -10.02
C ASN A 103 0.85 5.61 -8.72
N ILE A 104 1.15 4.34 -8.44
CA ILE A 104 0.82 3.70 -7.17
C ILE A 104 2.10 3.15 -6.54
N VAL A 105 2.35 3.53 -5.29
CA VAL A 105 3.45 3.00 -4.48
C VAL A 105 2.79 2.21 -3.36
N GLY A 106 2.82 0.88 -3.48
CA GLY A 106 2.16 -0.01 -2.54
C GLY A 106 3.18 -0.74 -1.67
N TRP A 107 2.92 -0.80 -0.37
CA TRP A 107 3.71 -1.56 0.59
C TRP A 107 2.90 -2.73 1.17
N ALA A 108 3.52 -3.90 1.28
CA ALA A 108 2.92 -5.13 1.78
C ALA A 108 1.64 -5.51 1.02
N ASP A 109 0.50 -5.62 1.70
CA ASP A 109 -0.79 -5.85 1.05
C ASP A 109 -1.21 -4.69 0.14
N GLY A 110 -0.84 -3.44 0.45
CA GLY A 110 -1.01 -2.30 -0.46
C GLY A 110 -0.35 -2.51 -1.82
N ALA A 111 0.75 -3.27 -1.88
CA ALA A 111 1.40 -3.66 -3.13
C ALA A 111 0.55 -4.67 -3.93
N ALA A 112 -0.02 -5.67 -3.26
CA ALA A 112 -0.93 -6.63 -3.89
C ALA A 112 -2.19 -5.93 -4.43
N ILE A 113 -2.78 -5.02 -3.65
CA ILE A 113 -3.91 -4.19 -4.07
C ILE A 113 -3.55 -3.39 -5.33
N ALA A 114 -2.38 -2.76 -5.40
CA ALA A 114 -1.95 -2.01 -6.57
C ALA A 114 -1.95 -2.85 -7.87
N LEU A 115 -1.45 -4.10 -7.81
CA LEU A 115 -1.46 -4.99 -8.98
C LEU A 115 -2.87 -5.43 -9.36
N VAL A 116 -3.74 -5.69 -8.38
CA VAL A 116 -5.13 -6.06 -8.69
C VAL A 116 -5.90 -4.88 -9.28
N VAL A 117 -5.66 -3.67 -8.80
CA VAL A 117 -6.19 -2.44 -9.40
C VAL A 117 -5.72 -2.31 -10.85
N ALA A 118 -4.42 -2.44 -11.14
CA ALA A 118 -3.91 -2.36 -12.51
C ALA A 118 -4.43 -3.48 -13.41
N ARG A 119 -4.70 -4.67 -12.87
CA ARG A 119 -5.35 -5.76 -13.62
C ARG A 119 -6.80 -5.41 -13.99
N ASN A 120 -7.54 -4.84 -13.05
CA ASN A 120 -8.98 -4.58 -13.23
C ASN A 120 -9.25 -3.26 -13.97
N ARG A 121 -8.40 -2.25 -13.77
CA ARG A 121 -8.52 -0.87 -14.25
C ARG A 121 -7.16 -0.30 -14.66
N PRO A 122 -6.52 -0.87 -15.71
CA PRO A 122 -5.22 -0.42 -16.18
C PRO A 122 -5.24 1.06 -16.64
N ASP A 123 -6.42 1.58 -17.02
CA ASP A 123 -6.63 2.97 -17.39
C ASP A 123 -6.36 3.96 -16.25
N LEU A 124 -6.43 3.52 -14.98
CA LEU A 124 -6.21 4.37 -13.81
C LEU A 124 -4.77 4.39 -13.31
N VAL A 125 -3.87 3.57 -13.87
CA VAL A 125 -2.53 3.34 -13.30
C VAL A 125 -1.42 3.60 -14.31
N ASN A 126 -0.56 4.57 -14.00
CA ASN A 126 0.62 4.91 -14.80
C ASN A 126 1.78 3.94 -14.55
N ARG A 127 2.18 3.78 -13.29
CA ARG A 127 3.33 2.99 -12.84
C ARG A 127 3.07 2.42 -11.46
N ILE A 128 3.69 1.29 -11.13
CA ILE A 128 3.62 0.67 -9.80
C ILE A 128 5.02 0.52 -9.20
N VAL A 129 5.19 0.99 -7.96
CA VAL A 129 6.28 0.55 -7.09
C VAL A 129 5.68 -0.43 -6.09
N TYR A 130 6.00 -1.71 -6.27
CA TYR A 130 5.49 -2.84 -5.52
C TYR A 130 6.53 -3.26 -4.48
N VAL A 131 6.28 -3.02 -3.19
CA VAL A 131 7.29 -3.24 -2.14
C VAL A 131 6.81 -4.25 -1.12
N GLY A 132 7.56 -5.33 -0.96
CA GLY A 132 7.33 -6.31 0.11
C GLY A 132 5.96 -7.00 0.05
N GLY A 133 5.28 -6.99 -1.10
CA GLY A 133 4.01 -7.67 -1.27
C GLY A 133 4.14 -9.14 -1.67
N TYR A 134 3.06 -9.88 -1.49
CA TYR A 134 2.84 -11.20 -2.07
C TYR A 134 1.40 -11.29 -2.61
N LEU A 135 1.18 -12.13 -3.63
CA LEU A 135 -0.12 -12.26 -4.31
C LEU A 135 -0.95 -13.42 -3.76
N ASN A 136 -0.30 -14.36 -3.08
CA ASN A 136 -0.95 -15.46 -2.38
C ASN A 136 -0.13 -15.85 -1.14
N ARG A 137 -0.75 -16.57 -0.20
CA ARG A 137 -0.11 -16.99 1.06
C ARG A 137 1.17 -17.80 0.87
N GLY A 138 1.27 -18.56 -0.23
CA GLY A 138 2.47 -19.34 -0.57
C GLY A 138 3.69 -18.47 -0.90
N GLY A 139 3.48 -17.20 -1.20
CA GLY A 139 4.52 -16.21 -1.49
C GLY A 139 5.17 -15.56 -0.27
N ARG A 140 4.59 -15.79 0.91
CA ARG A 140 5.12 -15.30 2.19
C ARG A 140 6.04 -16.35 2.81
N GLN A 141 7.15 -15.93 3.40
CA GLN A 141 7.95 -16.76 4.29
C GLN A 141 7.12 -17.07 5.54
N LEU A 142 7.15 -18.33 5.98
CA LEU A 142 6.69 -18.64 7.33
C LEU A 142 7.78 -18.13 8.26
N ASP A 143 7.47 -17.10 9.02
CA ASP A 143 8.41 -16.51 9.96
C ASP A 143 7.70 -16.12 11.26
N GLN A 144 8.52 -15.90 12.29
CA GLN A 144 8.04 -15.62 13.63
C GLN A 144 7.17 -14.36 13.70
N SER A 145 7.40 -13.36 12.84
CA SER A 145 6.66 -12.09 12.90
C SER A 145 5.19 -12.26 12.55
N VAL A 146 4.87 -13.09 11.56
CA VAL A 146 3.48 -13.41 11.21
C VAL A 146 2.83 -14.26 12.30
N ASP A 147 3.54 -15.25 12.84
CA ASP A 147 3.02 -16.10 13.91
C ASP A 147 2.66 -15.27 15.15
N LEU A 148 3.49 -14.28 15.52
CA LEU A 148 3.19 -13.36 16.62
C LEU A 148 1.91 -12.55 16.41
N LEU A 149 1.58 -12.18 15.16
CA LEU A 149 0.31 -11.52 14.83
C LEU A 149 -0.87 -12.48 14.95
N LEU A 150 -0.75 -13.69 14.39
CA LEU A 150 -1.81 -14.69 14.41
C LEU A 150 -2.10 -15.19 15.83
N ASP A 151 -1.06 -15.39 16.64
CA ASP A 151 -1.14 -15.83 18.03
C ASP A 151 -1.56 -14.72 19.01
N ARG A 152 -1.78 -13.50 18.51
CA ARG A 152 -2.11 -12.31 19.32
C ARG A 152 -1.10 -12.06 20.42
N ASN A 153 0.19 -12.12 20.08
CA ASN A 153 1.24 -11.87 21.05
C ASN A 153 1.01 -10.50 21.74
N PRO A 154 0.97 -10.42 23.08
CA PRO A 154 0.62 -9.19 23.78
C PRO A 154 1.52 -8.00 23.41
N THR A 155 2.82 -8.21 23.29
CA THR A 155 3.78 -7.14 22.93
C THR A 155 3.53 -6.61 21.52
N THR A 156 3.26 -7.50 20.56
CA THR A 156 2.92 -7.11 19.19
C THR A 156 1.59 -6.36 19.14
N VAL A 157 0.56 -6.86 19.83
CA VAL A 157 -0.76 -6.22 19.88
C VAL A 157 -0.67 -4.83 20.51
N ASP A 158 0.07 -4.66 21.61
CA ASP A 158 0.24 -3.37 22.29
C ASP A 158 1.02 -2.37 21.42
N TYR A 159 2.03 -2.84 20.69
CA TYR A 159 2.76 -2.01 19.73
C TYR A 159 1.84 -1.47 18.63
N LEU A 160 1.04 -2.34 18.00
CA LEU A 160 0.13 -1.95 16.92
C LEU A 160 -1.01 -1.04 17.42
N ARG A 161 -1.48 -1.28 18.64
CA ARG A 161 -2.50 -0.47 19.31
C ARG A 161 -2.06 0.98 19.49
N THR A 162 -0.78 1.22 19.77
CA THR A 162 -0.26 2.56 20.11
C THR A 162 -0.62 3.60 19.04
N HIS A 163 -0.52 3.26 17.76
CA HIS A 163 -0.87 4.18 16.70
C HIS A 163 -2.40 4.37 16.60
N HIS A 164 -3.15 3.27 16.58
CA HIS A 164 -4.61 3.28 16.50
C HIS A 164 -5.25 4.12 17.62
N ASP A 165 -4.81 3.94 18.86
CA ASP A 165 -5.39 4.62 20.03
C ASP A 165 -5.26 6.15 19.96
N THR A 166 -4.23 6.64 19.26
CA THR A 166 -3.97 8.08 19.14
C THR A 166 -4.72 8.75 17.99
N THR A 167 -5.02 8.03 16.91
CA THR A 167 -5.57 8.62 15.68
C THR A 167 -7.01 8.21 15.39
N SER A 168 -7.43 7.03 15.85
CA SER A 168 -8.70 6.42 15.44
C SER A 168 -9.90 7.22 15.96
N PRO A 169 -10.84 7.62 15.08
CA PRO A 169 -12.06 8.27 15.51
C PRO A 169 -12.98 7.30 16.27
N ASP A 170 -12.84 5.99 16.08
CA ASP A 170 -13.68 4.99 16.75
C ASP A 170 -13.34 4.88 18.25
N GLY A 171 -12.09 5.20 18.60
CA GLY A 171 -11.55 5.17 19.96
C GLY A 171 -10.76 3.90 20.28
N PRO A 172 -9.94 3.93 21.34
CA PRO A 172 -8.96 2.87 21.63
C PRO A 172 -9.59 1.49 21.92
N GLU A 173 -10.82 1.47 22.42
CA GLU A 173 -11.60 0.26 22.70
C GLU A 173 -12.00 -0.48 21.42
N HIS A 174 -12.01 0.19 20.27
CA HIS A 174 -12.39 -0.40 18.98
C HIS A 174 -11.24 -1.17 18.30
N PHE A 175 -10.00 -1.04 18.80
CA PHE A 175 -8.84 -1.67 18.18
C PHE A 175 -8.99 -3.19 18.02
N SER A 176 -9.61 -3.88 18.99
CA SER A 176 -9.81 -5.33 18.92
C SER A 176 -10.69 -5.73 17.74
N VAL A 177 -11.69 -4.92 17.37
CA VAL A 177 -12.56 -5.17 16.22
C VAL A 177 -11.77 -5.08 14.92
N VAL A 178 -11.02 -3.98 14.74
CA VAL A 178 -10.14 -3.77 13.58
C VAL A 178 -9.09 -4.88 13.48
N TYR A 179 -8.50 -5.25 14.62
CA TYR A 179 -7.52 -6.34 14.69
C TYR A 179 -8.12 -7.67 14.23
N ASP A 180 -9.29 -8.04 14.73
CA ASP A 180 -9.94 -9.30 14.39
C ASP A 180 -10.32 -9.37 12.91
N LYS A 181 -10.83 -8.28 12.34
CA LYS A 181 -11.12 -8.18 10.90
C LYS A 181 -9.84 -8.33 10.06
N THR A 182 -8.77 -7.63 10.45
CA THR A 182 -7.48 -7.66 9.75
C THR A 182 -6.84 -9.04 9.79
N ILE A 183 -6.84 -9.69 10.96
CA ILE A 183 -6.28 -11.05 11.10
C ILE A 183 -7.13 -12.08 10.33
N ARG A 184 -8.46 -11.93 10.31
CA ARG A 184 -9.33 -12.79 9.51
C ARG A 184 -8.96 -12.71 8.04
N MET A 185 -8.86 -11.50 7.50
CA MET A 185 -8.43 -11.27 6.12
C MET A 185 -7.04 -11.86 5.86
N LEU A 186 -6.05 -11.54 6.70
CA LEU A 186 -4.68 -12.02 6.55
C LEU A 186 -4.57 -13.56 6.56
N SER A 187 -5.49 -14.22 7.26
CA SER A 187 -5.53 -15.68 7.37
C SER A 187 -6.07 -16.34 6.10
N THR A 188 -6.89 -15.64 5.31
CA THR A 188 -7.55 -16.19 4.11
C THR A 188 -7.07 -15.58 2.80
N GLU A 189 -6.51 -14.37 2.81
CA GLU A 189 -6.23 -13.54 1.64
C GLU A 189 -4.88 -12.79 1.77
N PRO A 190 -4.28 -12.34 0.65
CA PRO A 190 -4.68 -12.62 -0.73
C PRO A 190 -4.40 -14.09 -1.12
N ASP A 191 -5.11 -14.58 -2.14
CA ASP A 191 -4.91 -15.92 -2.72
C ASP A 191 -5.03 -15.91 -4.25
N TYR A 192 -4.37 -14.94 -4.88
CA TYR A 192 -4.38 -14.80 -6.33
C TYR A 192 -3.32 -15.69 -7.00
N ALA A 193 -3.72 -16.36 -8.08
CA ALA A 193 -2.78 -17.04 -8.98
C ALA A 193 -1.93 -16.00 -9.72
N VAL A 194 -0.59 -16.09 -9.57
CA VAL A 194 0.36 -15.15 -10.19
C VAL A 194 0.18 -15.11 -11.71
N ALA A 195 -0.04 -16.26 -12.35
CA ALA A 195 -0.27 -16.36 -13.80
C ALA A 195 -1.45 -15.51 -14.32
N GLY A 196 -2.42 -15.18 -13.45
CA GLY A 196 -3.55 -14.31 -13.76
C GLY A 196 -3.18 -12.84 -13.97
N PHE A 197 -1.90 -12.46 -13.81
CA PHE A 197 -1.40 -11.11 -14.03
C PHE A 197 -0.58 -10.97 -15.33
N SER A 198 -0.53 -12.00 -16.17
CA SER A 198 0.26 -12.00 -17.42
C SER A 198 -0.11 -10.89 -18.43
N GLU A 199 -1.36 -10.42 -18.39
CA GLU A 199 -1.82 -9.32 -19.24
C GLU A 199 -1.64 -7.92 -18.63
N VAL A 200 -1.14 -7.81 -17.38
CA VAL A 200 -0.91 -6.51 -16.75
C VAL A 200 0.32 -5.85 -17.35
N ARG A 201 0.09 -4.86 -18.22
CA ARG A 201 1.17 -4.12 -18.92
C ARG A 201 1.70 -2.91 -18.17
N THR A 202 1.10 -2.52 -17.05
CA THR A 202 1.55 -1.38 -16.24
C THR A 202 3.01 -1.57 -15.82
N PRO A 203 3.92 -0.63 -16.14
CA PRO A 203 5.31 -0.68 -15.68
C PRO A 203 5.37 -0.86 -14.16
N THR A 204 6.05 -1.91 -13.70
CA THR A 204 6.07 -2.28 -12.27
C THR A 204 7.50 -2.51 -11.78
N LEU A 205 7.92 -1.78 -10.76
CA LEU A 205 9.13 -2.10 -10.00
C LEU A 205 8.76 -2.97 -8.81
N VAL A 206 9.22 -4.22 -8.81
CA VAL A 206 9.10 -5.16 -7.70
C VAL A 206 10.33 -5.01 -6.80
N VAL A 207 10.11 -4.67 -5.54
CA VAL A 207 11.14 -4.50 -4.52
C VAL A 207 10.86 -5.45 -3.36
N ILE A 208 11.87 -6.20 -2.95
CA ILE A 208 11.82 -6.96 -1.69
C ILE A 208 13.04 -6.65 -0.82
N ALA A 209 12.89 -6.86 0.48
CA ALA A 209 14.00 -6.83 1.42
C ALA A 209 14.71 -8.20 1.46
N ASP A 210 16.03 -8.19 1.64
CA ASP A 210 16.85 -9.41 1.74
C ASP A 210 16.57 -10.24 3.01
N ARG A 211 16.03 -9.62 4.07
CA ARG A 211 15.50 -10.28 5.28
C ARG A 211 14.02 -9.95 5.50
N GLY A 212 13.27 -9.75 4.42
CA GLY A 212 11.83 -9.51 4.46
C GLY A 212 10.98 -10.79 4.50
N LEU A 213 9.66 -10.59 4.62
CA LEU A 213 8.66 -11.68 4.66
C LEU A 213 8.33 -12.29 3.30
N VAL A 214 8.83 -11.74 2.19
CA VAL A 214 8.49 -12.23 0.86
C VAL A 214 9.51 -13.28 0.43
N ARG A 215 9.03 -14.38 -0.14
CA ARG A 215 9.91 -15.39 -0.72
C ARG A 215 10.51 -14.88 -2.02
N MET A 216 11.81 -15.05 -2.19
CA MET A 216 12.53 -14.67 -3.41
C MET A 216 11.90 -15.30 -4.66
N GLU A 217 11.53 -16.58 -4.58
CA GLU A 217 10.93 -17.30 -5.71
C GLU A 217 9.60 -16.66 -6.13
N HIS A 218 8.77 -16.27 -5.16
CA HIS A 218 7.49 -15.63 -5.44
C HIS A 218 7.65 -14.25 -6.09
N ALA A 219 8.62 -13.45 -5.62
CA ALA A 219 8.92 -12.17 -6.24
C ALA A 219 9.40 -12.36 -7.69
N LEU A 220 10.26 -13.35 -7.95
CA LEU A 220 10.71 -13.67 -9.30
C LEU A 220 9.58 -14.20 -10.19
N ASP A 221 8.63 -14.96 -9.65
CA ASP A 221 7.47 -15.42 -10.42
C ASP A 221 6.55 -14.26 -10.82
N ILE A 222 6.37 -13.25 -9.95
CA ILE A 222 5.69 -12.00 -10.32
C ILE A 222 6.44 -11.30 -11.45
N VAL A 223 7.75 -11.09 -11.29
CA VAL A 223 8.58 -10.37 -12.28
C VAL A 223 8.58 -11.06 -13.64
N ARG A 224 8.62 -12.41 -13.68
CA ARG A 224 8.54 -13.19 -14.91
C ARG A 224 7.17 -13.13 -15.58
N THR A 225 6.11 -12.93 -14.80
CA THR A 225 4.74 -12.91 -15.30
C THR A 225 4.38 -11.53 -15.86
N LEU A 226 4.84 -10.45 -15.23
CA LEU A 226 4.56 -9.08 -15.65
C LEU A 226 5.48 -8.65 -16.80
N PRO A 227 4.97 -8.37 -18.01
CA PRO A 227 5.81 -8.10 -19.19
C PRO A 227 6.76 -6.91 -19.03
N ASN A 228 6.35 -5.92 -18.24
CA ASN A 228 7.09 -4.65 -18.04
C ASN A 228 7.66 -4.53 -16.61
N ALA A 229 7.86 -5.65 -15.91
CA ALA A 229 8.41 -5.60 -14.56
C ALA A 229 9.92 -5.35 -14.52
N ARG A 230 10.36 -4.80 -13.39
CA ARG A 230 11.75 -4.70 -12.94
C ARG A 230 11.85 -5.24 -11.53
N PHE A 231 13.05 -5.63 -11.12
CA PHE A 231 13.28 -6.27 -9.83
C PHE A 231 14.46 -5.65 -9.10
N ALA A 232 14.28 -5.41 -7.80
CA ALA A 232 15.34 -4.99 -6.89
C ALA A 232 15.22 -5.74 -5.56
N VAL A 233 16.38 -6.02 -4.97
CA VAL A 233 16.49 -6.55 -3.61
C VAL A 233 17.33 -5.54 -2.83
N LEU A 234 16.79 -5.03 -1.72
CA LEU A 234 17.48 -4.07 -0.86
C LEU A 234 17.79 -4.70 0.50
N PRO A 235 18.92 -4.34 1.15
CA PRO A 235 19.16 -4.70 2.54
C PRO A 235 18.06 -4.17 3.46
N GLY A 236 17.45 -5.03 4.26
CA GLY A 236 16.38 -4.65 5.18
C GLY A 236 15.47 -5.80 5.61
N THR A 237 14.35 -5.46 6.23
CA THR A 237 13.26 -6.28 6.71
C THR A 237 11.94 -5.92 6.00
N HIS A 238 10.80 -6.43 6.49
CA HIS A 238 9.51 -6.18 5.86
C HIS A 238 9.08 -4.71 5.82
N ILE A 239 9.57 -3.91 6.77
CA ILE A 239 9.25 -2.48 6.91
C ILE A 239 10.24 -1.60 6.12
N LEU A 240 10.80 -2.12 5.02
CA LEU A 240 11.81 -1.48 4.18
C LEU A 240 11.61 0.02 3.89
N PRO A 241 10.41 0.49 3.48
CA PRO A 241 10.21 1.93 3.24
C PRO A 241 10.40 2.80 4.49
N VAL A 242 10.17 2.24 5.67
CA VAL A 242 10.25 2.94 6.96
C VAL A 242 11.67 2.88 7.53
N GLU A 243 12.33 1.73 7.44
CA GLU A 243 13.62 1.50 8.09
C GLU A 243 14.82 1.99 7.26
N ALA A 244 14.71 2.00 5.94
CA ALA A 244 15.78 2.36 5.02
C ALA A 244 15.29 3.28 3.87
N PRO A 245 14.64 4.41 4.17
CA PRO A 245 14.15 5.37 3.17
C PRO A 245 15.27 5.89 2.26
N GLU A 246 16.51 5.99 2.76
CA GLU A 246 17.68 6.42 1.99
C GLU A 246 18.08 5.44 0.87
N LEU A 247 17.70 4.17 0.98
CA LEU A 247 17.85 3.18 -0.09
C LEU A 247 16.60 3.12 -0.96
N PHE A 248 15.42 3.16 -0.33
CA PHE A 248 14.15 2.99 -1.00
C PHE A 248 13.76 4.20 -1.87
N ASN A 249 13.83 5.42 -1.33
CA ASN A 249 13.33 6.62 -1.99
C ASN A 249 14.05 6.89 -3.32
N PRO A 250 15.40 6.88 -3.39
CA PRO A 250 16.09 7.16 -4.66
C PRO A 250 15.76 6.12 -5.74
N LEU A 251 15.63 4.84 -5.36
CA LEU A 251 15.26 3.77 -6.28
C LEU A 251 13.83 3.97 -6.81
N ALA A 252 12.87 4.23 -5.91
CA ALA A 252 11.48 4.45 -6.27
C ALA A 252 11.34 5.67 -7.19
N LEU A 253 11.96 6.80 -6.84
CA LEU A 253 11.92 8.02 -7.62
C LEU A 253 12.57 7.86 -9.00
N SER A 254 13.71 7.16 -9.07
CA SER A 254 14.36 6.86 -10.35
C SER A 254 13.42 6.08 -11.29
N PHE A 255 12.64 5.14 -10.76
CA PHE A 255 11.69 4.35 -11.56
C PHE A 255 10.41 5.13 -11.93
N LEU A 256 9.94 6.00 -11.04
CA LEU A 256 8.77 6.85 -11.28
C LEU A 256 9.04 7.93 -12.33
N ALA A 257 10.28 8.40 -12.44
CA ALA A 257 10.68 9.44 -13.39
C ALA A 257 10.75 8.96 -14.85
N ALA A 258 11.22 7.73 -15.11
CA ALA A 258 11.42 7.24 -16.47
C ALA A 258 11.42 5.70 -16.54
N ASP A 259 11.22 5.17 -17.75
CA ASP A 259 11.47 3.75 -17.99
C ASP A 259 12.98 3.47 -17.98
N PRO A 260 13.45 2.49 -17.19
CA PRO A 260 14.81 2.01 -17.34
C PRO A 260 14.96 1.34 -18.71
N PRO A 261 16.10 1.56 -19.42
CA PRO A 261 16.36 0.94 -20.72
C PRO A 261 16.05 -0.56 -20.69
N THR A 262 15.24 -1.03 -21.63
CA THR A 262 14.89 -2.45 -21.79
C THR A 262 15.94 -3.22 -22.58
N ASP A 263 16.63 -2.54 -23.48
CA ASP A 263 17.50 -3.15 -24.47
C ASP A 263 18.90 -2.57 -24.39
N TRP A 264 19.90 -3.45 -24.43
CA TRP A 264 21.31 -3.06 -24.45
C TRP A 264 21.69 -2.37 -25.77
N LEU A 265 20.94 -2.63 -26.84
CA LEU A 265 21.10 -2.01 -28.16
C LEU A 265 19.78 -1.35 -28.56
N PRO A 266 19.81 -0.14 -29.14
CA PRO A 266 18.61 0.47 -29.70
C PRO A 266 18.07 -0.41 -30.85
N GLY A 267 16.77 -0.74 -30.77
CA GLY A 267 16.02 -1.38 -31.85
C GLY A 267 15.75 -0.45 -33.02
#